data_AF-A0A520JIF0-F1
#
_entry.id   AF-A0A520JIF0-F1
#
_cell.length_a   1.000
_cell.length_b   1.000
_cell.length_c   1.000
_cell.angle_alpha   90.00
_cell.angle_beta   90.00
_cell.angle_gamma   90.00
#
_symmetry.space_group_name_H-M   'P 1'
#
loop_
_entity.id
_entity.type
_entity.pdbx_description
1 polymer ?
#
loop_
_entity_poly.entity_id
_entity_poly.type
_entity_poly.pdbx_seq_one_letter_code
_entity_poly.pdbx_strand_id
1 'polypeptide(L)'
;MLRYPALHASHAGIWIANADGARPIGRGEAIRIAADTPVIMLNAPLVGQRLGYPDLSGLDLLELYAFLRPAQFAVPTPKGIARVTGLDVPTEDAEVAPFLLRAAEAMLALTDGDWPEREGAWTAAQSLFRLRWPWALVVAERLQKPAVNERWLFSSLPEWEEHAPRPAPRTVTIEPGDAEARLVDLTGHGAEERPGQRAYAGAATAAFAPRAMRDTPNLVLAEAGTGIGKTLGYLAPASLWAEKAGGAVWISTYTKTLQRQLGQETARLYPDAAIRKAKVVTRKGRENYLCLLNLEDALQGGFAGRAAILAHLVARWAAYSADGDMVGGDLPGWLPTLFRRNGSTALTDRRGECVYAGCPHYRKCFIERAARASSDADIVIANHALVMVNAAR
;
A
#
# COMPACT_ATOMS: atom_id res chain seq x y z
N MET A 1 22.50 22.31 -6.83
CA MET A 1 22.83 21.94 -5.45
C MET A 1 21.92 22.70 -4.51
N LEU A 2 21.11 21.98 -3.74
CA LEU A 2 20.20 22.54 -2.75
C LEU A 2 20.98 23.37 -1.71
N ARG A 3 20.39 24.50 -1.31
CA ARG A 3 20.98 25.41 -0.31
C ARG A 3 20.77 24.95 1.13
N TYR A 4 19.96 23.91 1.33
CA TYR A 4 19.59 23.41 2.64
C TYR A 4 20.59 22.37 3.14
N PRO A 5 21.03 22.44 4.42
CA PRO A 5 21.82 21.38 4.99
C PRO A 5 20.97 20.12 5.22
N ALA A 6 21.62 18.95 5.25
CA ALA A 6 21.00 17.70 5.64
C ALA A 6 21.45 17.28 7.05
N LEU A 7 20.51 16.75 7.83
CA LEU A 7 20.72 16.32 9.21
C LEU A 7 20.39 14.83 9.36
N HIS A 8 21.34 14.07 9.92
CA HIS A 8 21.14 12.68 10.31
C HIS A 8 21.36 12.54 11.81
N ALA A 9 20.42 11.89 12.51
CA ALA A 9 20.53 11.62 13.93
C ALA A 9 20.26 10.12 14.19
N SER A 10 21.25 9.42 14.74
CA SER A 10 21.15 8.01 15.10
C SER A 10 21.57 7.78 16.56
N HIS A 11 21.72 6.52 16.97
CA HIS A 11 22.29 6.22 18.28
C HIS A 11 23.80 6.47 18.34
N ALA A 12 24.48 6.41 17.19
CA ALA A 12 25.93 6.55 17.11
C ALA A 12 26.39 8.03 17.16
N GLY A 13 25.51 8.96 16.78
CA GLY A 13 25.82 10.38 16.77
C GLY A 13 24.83 11.22 15.96
N ILE A 14 25.20 12.47 15.73
CA ILE A 14 24.44 13.41 14.90
C ILE A 14 25.42 14.05 13.93
N TRP A 15 25.05 14.05 12.65
CA TRP A 15 25.86 14.60 11.56
C TRP A 15 25.05 15.61 10.77
N ILE A 16 25.73 16.67 10.35
CA ILE A 16 25.21 17.62 9.38
C ILE A 16 26.08 17.60 8.14
N ALA A 17 25.45 17.76 6.98
CA ALA A 17 26.13 17.96 5.71
C ALA A 17 25.57 19.19 5.01
N ASN A 18 26.46 19.97 4.38
CA ASN A 18 26.12 21.08 3.51
C ASN A 18 27.03 21.07 2.27
N ALA A 19 27.08 22.17 1.51
CA ALA A 19 27.96 22.28 0.34
C ALA A 19 29.46 22.22 0.70
N ASP A 20 29.84 22.57 1.94
CA ASP A 20 31.23 22.65 2.40
C ASP A 20 31.75 21.32 2.96
N GLY A 21 30.86 20.34 3.22
CA GLY A 21 31.22 19.01 3.70
C GLY A 21 30.29 18.47 4.78
N ALA A 22 30.69 17.34 5.37
CA ALA A 22 29.98 16.69 6.48
C ALA A 22 30.79 16.78 7.77
N ARG A 23 30.12 16.98 8.91
CA ARG A 23 30.77 16.95 10.23
C ARG A 23 29.82 16.45 11.32
N PRO A 24 30.35 15.83 12.40
CA PRO A 24 29.57 15.54 13.58
C PRO A 24 29.20 16.83 14.33
N ILE A 25 28.02 16.84 14.96
CA ILE A 25 27.52 17.98 15.74
C ILE A 25 26.89 17.53 17.06
N GLY A 26 26.83 18.43 18.02
CA GLY A 26 26.11 18.20 19.28
C GLY A 26 24.59 18.33 19.13
N ARG A 27 23.83 17.68 20.03
CA ARG A 27 22.36 17.73 20.03
C ARG A 27 21.80 19.16 20.09
N GLY A 28 22.36 20.02 20.96
CA GLY A 28 21.91 21.41 21.09
C GLY A 28 22.12 22.23 19.81
N GLU A 29 23.24 22.00 19.13
CA GLU A 29 23.52 22.62 17.83
C GLU A 29 22.53 22.13 16.76
N ALA A 30 22.27 20.83 16.72
CA ALA A 30 21.31 20.23 15.77
C ALA A 30 19.90 20.80 15.92
N ILE A 31 19.41 20.94 17.17
CA ILE A 31 18.10 21.52 17.45
C ILE A 31 18.05 22.98 16.99
N ARG A 32 19.08 23.77 17.31
CA ARG A 32 19.16 25.19 16.91
C ARG A 32 19.12 25.34 15.39
N ILE A 33 19.94 24.58 14.67
CA ILE A 33 19.97 24.62 13.20
C ILE A 33 18.60 24.24 12.63
N ALA A 34 17.98 23.18 13.16
CA ALA A 34 16.69 22.72 12.68
C ALA A 34 15.52 23.68 13.01
N ALA A 35 15.65 24.51 14.04
CA ALA A 35 14.70 25.56 14.36
C ALA A 35 14.88 26.81 13.48
N ASP A 36 16.14 27.15 13.15
CA ASP A 36 16.49 28.37 12.42
C ASP A 36 16.36 28.22 10.90
N THR A 37 16.57 27.02 10.35
CA THR A 37 16.65 26.79 8.90
C THR A 37 16.02 25.46 8.51
N PRO A 38 15.27 25.40 7.38
CA PRO A 38 14.81 24.13 6.84
C PRO A 38 15.96 23.16 6.59
N VAL A 39 15.87 21.98 7.18
CA VAL A 39 16.87 20.91 7.12
C VAL A 39 16.32 19.72 6.35
N ILE A 40 17.12 19.17 5.44
CA ILE A 40 16.81 17.90 4.76
C ILE A 40 17.03 16.76 5.74
N MET A 41 16.06 15.87 5.84
CA MET A 41 16.15 14.72 6.74
C MET A 41 15.37 13.54 6.19
N LEU A 42 15.54 12.39 6.82
CA LEU A 42 14.75 11.20 6.56
C LEU A 42 13.94 10.86 7.80
N ASN A 43 12.60 10.83 7.68
CA ASN A 43 11.69 10.50 8.77
C ASN A 43 11.81 11.49 9.94
N ALA A 44 11.25 12.68 9.75
CA ALA A 44 11.28 13.79 10.70
C ALA A 44 10.78 13.41 12.11
N PRO A 45 9.71 12.60 12.30
CA PRO A 45 9.33 12.13 13.64
C PRO A 45 10.43 11.32 14.34
N LEU A 46 11.16 10.48 13.61
CA LEU A 46 12.27 9.68 14.14
C LEU A 46 13.44 10.59 14.51
N VAL A 47 13.84 11.51 13.63
CA VAL A 47 14.90 12.49 13.91
C VAL A 47 14.53 13.34 15.12
N GLY A 48 13.30 13.84 15.17
CA GLY A 48 12.78 14.61 16.31
C GLY A 48 12.83 13.82 17.61
N GLN A 49 12.46 12.53 17.59
CA GLN A 49 12.59 11.65 18.77
C GLN A 49 14.06 11.49 19.21
N ARG A 50 15.00 11.34 18.27
CA ARG A 50 16.45 11.21 18.56
C ARG A 50 17.04 12.48 19.17
N LEU A 51 16.56 13.62 18.73
CA LEU A 51 16.98 14.93 19.23
C LEU A 51 16.27 15.33 20.54
N GLY A 52 15.16 14.68 20.90
CA GLY A 52 14.29 15.16 21.98
C GLY A 52 13.48 16.40 21.60
N TYR A 53 13.24 16.60 20.30
CA TYR A 53 12.49 17.72 19.72
C TYR A 53 11.34 17.16 18.84
N PRO A 54 10.20 16.76 19.46
CA PRO A 54 9.22 15.87 18.83
C PRO A 54 8.43 16.48 17.67
N ASP A 55 8.28 17.80 17.65
CA ASP A 55 7.55 18.58 16.63
C ASP A 55 8.49 19.14 15.53
N LEU A 56 9.62 18.45 15.31
CA LEU A 56 10.56 18.78 14.26
C LEU A 56 9.85 18.81 12.89
N SER A 57 9.94 19.96 12.22
CA SER A 57 9.48 20.16 10.85
C SER A 57 10.67 20.44 9.95
N GLY A 58 10.74 19.77 8.82
CA GLY A 58 11.84 19.93 7.86
C GLY A 58 11.50 19.38 6.50
N LEU A 59 12.50 19.36 5.63
CA LEU A 59 12.44 18.82 4.28
C LEU A 59 12.60 17.29 4.37
N ASP A 60 11.52 16.60 4.77
CA ASP A 60 11.53 15.13 4.91
C ASP A 60 11.50 14.44 3.54
N LEU A 61 12.53 13.65 3.23
CA LEU A 61 12.62 12.91 1.97
C LEU A 61 11.46 11.94 1.76
N LEU A 62 10.84 11.44 2.83
CA LEU A 62 9.70 10.53 2.70
C LEU A 62 8.45 11.25 2.20
N GLU A 63 8.24 12.52 2.58
CA GLU A 63 7.15 13.33 2.03
C GLU A 63 7.39 13.67 0.56
N LEU A 64 8.63 14.03 0.21
CA LEU A 64 9.01 14.27 -1.19
C LEU A 64 8.82 13.01 -2.04
N TYR A 65 9.26 11.85 -1.54
CA TYR A 65 9.07 10.58 -2.20
C TYR A 65 7.59 10.25 -2.40
N ALA A 66 6.74 10.40 -1.36
CA ALA A 66 5.30 10.17 -1.47
C ALA A 66 4.62 11.10 -2.50
N PHE A 67 5.11 12.32 -2.63
CA PHE A 67 4.63 13.26 -3.65
C PHE A 67 5.06 12.84 -5.07
N LEU A 68 6.33 12.48 -5.28
CA LEU A 68 6.88 12.20 -6.61
C LEU A 68 6.51 10.81 -7.12
N ARG A 69 6.46 9.82 -6.23
CA ARG A 69 6.23 8.40 -6.51
C ARG A 69 5.03 7.87 -5.71
N PRO A 70 3.81 8.43 -5.90
CA PRO A 70 2.61 7.91 -5.26
C PRO A 70 2.40 6.43 -5.59
N ALA A 71 1.89 5.67 -4.63
CA ALA A 71 1.60 4.23 -4.73
C ALA A 71 2.83 3.33 -5.03
N GLN A 72 4.06 3.86 -4.94
CA GLN A 72 5.27 3.07 -5.06
C GLN A 72 5.88 2.72 -3.70
N PHE A 73 6.44 1.52 -3.60
CA PHE A 73 7.04 1.03 -2.36
C PHE A 73 8.45 1.58 -2.11
N ALA A 74 8.69 2.10 -0.91
CA ALA A 74 10.03 2.38 -0.40
C ALA A 74 10.14 2.01 1.08
N VAL A 75 11.31 1.50 1.47
CA VAL A 75 11.65 1.29 2.88
C VAL A 75 12.16 2.61 3.45
N PRO A 76 11.67 3.08 4.62
CA PRO A 76 11.99 4.41 5.15
C PRO A 76 13.35 4.44 5.87
N THR A 77 14.41 4.00 5.17
CA THR A 77 15.79 3.94 5.65
C THR A 77 16.75 4.46 4.58
N PRO A 78 17.98 4.87 4.92
CA PRO A 78 18.95 5.31 3.91
C PRO A 78 19.17 4.27 2.81
N LYS A 79 19.29 2.98 3.19
CA LYS A 79 19.36 1.85 2.24
C LYS A 79 18.12 1.73 1.36
N GLY A 80 16.93 1.93 1.92
CA GLY A 80 15.69 1.91 1.17
C GLY A 80 15.58 3.04 0.15
N ILE A 81 16.00 4.25 0.55
CA ILE A 81 16.06 5.41 -0.33
C ILE A 81 17.11 5.22 -1.43
N ALA A 82 18.29 4.71 -1.09
CA ALA A 82 19.37 4.45 -2.04
C ALA A 82 18.89 3.52 -3.17
N ARG A 83 18.13 2.47 -2.82
CA ARG A 83 17.55 1.54 -3.79
C ARG A 83 16.58 2.21 -4.77
N VAL A 84 15.75 3.15 -4.31
CA VAL A 84 14.74 3.81 -5.18
C VAL A 84 15.31 4.99 -5.95
N THR A 85 16.41 5.59 -5.48
CA THR A 85 17.12 6.66 -6.20
C THR A 85 18.26 6.15 -7.08
N GLY A 86 18.64 4.86 -6.98
CA GLY A 86 19.78 4.28 -7.70
C GLY A 86 21.15 4.76 -7.19
N LEU A 87 21.22 5.28 -5.96
CA LEU A 87 22.46 5.75 -5.34
C LEU A 87 23.14 4.64 -4.54
N ASP A 88 24.43 4.79 -4.30
CA ASP A 88 25.17 3.91 -3.39
C ASP A 88 24.64 4.00 -1.96
N VAL A 89 24.55 2.84 -1.30
CA VAL A 89 24.11 2.72 0.09
C VAL A 89 25.22 3.26 1.00
N PRO A 90 24.95 4.23 1.90
CA PRO A 90 25.94 4.66 2.88
C PRO A 90 26.29 3.49 3.80
N THR A 91 27.59 3.28 4.03
CA THR A 91 28.14 2.20 4.84
C THR A 91 28.34 2.61 6.29
N GLU A 92 28.57 3.91 6.54
CA GLU A 92 28.75 4.49 7.86
C GLU A 92 27.72 5.59 8.16
N ASP A 93 27.41 5.82 9.44
CA ASP A 93 26.47 6.88 9.85
C ASP A 93 26.90 8.28 9.40
N ALA A 94 28.21 8.56 9.36
CA ALA A 94 28.75 9.86 8.93
C ALA A 94 28.45 10.16 7.45
N GLU A 95 28.27 9.13 6.63
CA GLU A 95 27.98 9.22 5.20
C GLU A 95 26.50 9.47 4.92
N VAL A 96 25.62 9.27 5.91
CA VAL A 96 24.17 9.38 5.73
C VAL A 96 23.76 10.82 5.43
N ALA A 97 24.25 11.82 6.17
CA ALA A 97 23.87 13.21 5.92
C ALA A 97 24.25 13.70 4.50
N PRO A 98 25.48 13.46 3.99
CA PRO A 98 25.83 13.71 2.59
C PRO A 98 24.97 12.91 1.60
N PHE A 99 24.66 11.65 1.92
CA PHE A 99 23.76 10.83 1.11
C PHE A 99 22.36 11.45 1.00
N LEU A 100 21.80 12.02 2.08
CA LEU A 100 20.47 12.66 2.04
C LEU A 100 20.44 13.87 1.08
N LEU A 101 21.52 14.65 0.97
CA LEU A 101 21.63 15.73 -0.02
C LEU A 101 21.56 15.18 -1.45
N ARG A 102 22.35 14.14 -1.75
CA ARG A 102 22.35 13.48 -3.06
C ARG A 102 21.00 12.86 -3.39
N ALA A 103 20.35 12.23 -2.41
CA ALA A 103 19.03 11.63 -2.56
C ALA A 103 17.95 12.69 -2.84
N ALA A 104 17.98 13.82 -2.14
CA ALA A 104 17.08 14.94 -2.40
C ALA A 104 17.19 15.45 -3.84
N GLU A 105 18.43 15.69 -4.31
CA GLU A 105 18.68 16.13 -5.68
C GLU A 105 18.25 15.09 -6.71
N ALA A 106 18.56 13.81 -6.50
CA ALA A 106 18.14 12.73 -7.39
C ALA A 106 16.61 12.62 -7.50
N MET A 107 15.89 12.80 -6.38
CA MET A 107 14.42 12.86 -6.39
C MET A 107 13.90 14.10 -7.14
N LEU A 108 14.45 15.28 -6.87
CA LEU A 108 14.00 16.52 -7.51
C LEU A 108 14.30 16.55 -9.01
N ALA A 109 15.39 15.91 -9.47
CA ALA A 109 15.70 15.78 -10.89
C ALA A 109 14.58 15.10 -11.69
N LEU A 110 13.72 14.29 -11.04
CA LEU A 110 12.53 13.72 -11.69
C LEU A 110 11.56 14.79 -12.19
N THR A 111 11.51 15.95 -11.53
CA THR A 111 10.60 17.04 -11.86
C THR A 111 11.02 17.86 -13.08
N ASP A 112 12.28 17.70 -13.53
CA ASP A 112 12.84 18.41 -14.68
C ASP A 112 12.36 17.82 -16.02
N GLY A 113 11.82 16.60 -16.00
CA GLY A 113 11.32 15.88 -17.17
C GLY A 113 9.87 15.43 -17.03
N ASP A 114 9.46 14.55 -17.95
CA ASP A 114 8.21 13.80 -17.81
C ASP A 114 8.45 12.51 -17.01
N TRP A 115 7.49 12.11 -16.19
CA TRP A 115 7.57 10.87 -15.42
C TRP A 115 6.19 10.24 -15.24
N PRO A 116 6.10 8.93 -14.98
CA PRO A 116 4.81 8.21 -15.01
C PRO A 116 3.74 8.80 -14.08
N GLU A 117 4.16 9.29 -12.91
CA GLU A 117 3.26 9.88 -11.91
C GLU A 117 3.14 11.42 -11.99
N ARG A 118 3.49 12.02 -13.13
CA ARG A 118 3.46 13.48 -13.31
C ARG A 118 2.07 14.07 -13.25
N GLU A 119 1.06 13.40 -13.80
CA GLU A 119 -0.31 13.93 -13.84
C GLU A 119 -0.80 14.27 -12.43
N GLY A 120 -1.33 15.49 -12.29
CA GLY A 120 -1.83 16.06 -11.03
C GLY A 120 -0.75 16.62 -10.11
N ALA A 121 0.55 16.52 -10.46
CA ALA A 121 1.64 16.97 -9.59
C ALA A 121 1.67 18.48 -9.48
N TRP A 122 1.45 19.17 -10.60
CA TRP A 122 1.49 20.63 -10.61
C TRP A 122 0.36 21.22 -9.77
N THR A 123 -0.88 20.74 -9.98
CA THR A 123 -2.05 21.18 -9.21
C THR A 123 -1.91 20.88 -7.71
N ALA A 124 -1.37 19.70 -7.37
CA ALA A 124 -1.09 19.35 -5.99
C ALA A 124 -0.01 20.26 -5.37
N ALA A 125 1.07 20.57 -6.10
CA ALA A 125 2.12 21.47 -5.64
C ALA A 125 1.59 22.87 -5.33
N GLN A 126 0.68 23.42 -6.14
CA GLN A 126 0.06 24.73 -5.88
C GLN A 126 -0.76 24.73 -4.57
N SER A 127 -1.51 23.65 -4.31
CA SER A 127 -2.27 23.52 -3.07
C SER A 127 -1.35 23.31 -1.85
N LEU A 128 -0.32 22.47 -1.99
CA LEU A 128 0.69 22.23 -0.96
C LEU A 128 1.51 23.49 -0.64
N PHE A 129 1.74 24.37 -1.63
CA PHE A 129 2.38 25.68 -1.43
C PHE A 129 1.55 26.57 -0.49
N ARG A 130 0.24 26.68 -0.72
CA ARG A 130 -0.67 27.44 0.16
C ARG A 130 -0.71 26.88 1.58
N LEU A 131 -0.54 25.57 1.72
CA LEU A 131 -0.47 24.87 3.00
C LEU A 131 0.92 24.92 3.66
N ARG A 132 1.89 25.62 3.05
CA ARG A 132 3.28 25.74 3.53
C ARG A 132 3.95 24.38 3.72
N TRP A 133 3.68 23.43 2.82
CA TRP A 133 4.41 22.17 2.80
C TRP A 133 5.91 22.45 2.60
N PRO A 134 6.83 21.88 3.42
CA PRO A 134 8.24 22.28 3.41
C PRO A 134 8.91 22.21 2.03
N TRP A 135 8.58 21.20 1.22
CA TRP A 135 9.13 21.03 -0.13
C TRP A 135 8.50 21.91 -1.19
N ALA A 136 7.39 22.61 -0.90
CA ALA A 136 6.57 23.25 -1.93
C ALA A 136 7.33 24.31 -2.74
N LEU A 137 8.18 25.12 -2.10
CA LEU A 137 9.00 26.12 -2.79
C LEU A 137 9.96 25.45 -3.79
N VAL A 138 10.72 24.45 -3.31
CA VAL A 138 11.73 23.74 -4.11
C VAL A 138 11.09 22.98 -5.28
N VAL A 139 9.94 22.35 -5.04
CA VAL A 139 9.19 21.65 -6.09
C VAL A 139 8.60 22.65 -7.09
N ALA A 140 8.03 23.76 -6.64
CA ALA A 140 7.42 24.76 -7.53
C ALA A 140 8.44 25.45 -8.46
N GLU A 141 9.69 25.62 -8.02
CA GLU A 141 10.77 26.19 -8.84
C GLU A 141 11.16 25.29 -10.03
N ARG A 142 11.03 23.97 -9.88
CA ARG A 142 11.44 22.99 -10.91
C ARG A 142 10.27 22.44 -11.72
N LEU A 143 9.12 22.26 -11.09
CA LEU A 143 7.97 21.61 -11.69
C LEU A 143 7.26 22.54 -12.69
N GLN A 144 7.43 22.24 -13.97
CA GLN A 144 6.82 23.03 -15.04
C GLN A 144 5.29 22.92 -15.06
N LYS A 145 4.63 24.05 -15.32
CA LYS A 145 3.18 24.09 -15.55
C LYS A 145 2.82 23.23 -16.76
N PRO A 146 1.84 22.31 -16.65
CA PRO A 146 1.39 21.52 -17.79
C PRO A 146 0.70 22.40 -18.85
N ALA A 147 0.84 22.03 -20.11
CA ALA A 147 0.21 22.74 -21.23
C ALA A 147 -1.32 22.61 -21.24
N VAL A 148 -1.83 21.47 -20.74
CA VAL A 148 -3.27 21.18 -20.59
C VAL A 148 -3.59 21.08 -19.11
N ASN A 149 -4.80 21.48 -18.72
CA ASN A 149 -5.28 21.32 -17.36
C ASN A 149 -5.30 19.83 -16.97
N GLU A 150 -4.70 19.52 -15.83
CA GLU A 150 -4.69 18.17 -15.29
C GLU A 150 -6.09 17.77 -14.83
N ARG A 151 -6.44 16.49 -14.97
CA ARG A 151 -7.73 16.00 -14.51
C ARG A 151 -7.79 16.02 -12.99
N TRP A 152 -8.92 16.44 -12.46
CA TRP A 152 -9.17 16.34 -11.03
C TRP A 152 -9.38 14.88 -10.62
N LEU A 153 -8.87 14.49 -9.45
CA LEU A 153 -8.87 13.10 -8.94
C LEU A 153 -10.23 12.41 -9.12
N PHE A 154 -11.31 13.02 -8.65
CA PHE A 154 -12.62 12.37 -8.68
C PHE A 154 -13.20 12.27 -10.10
N SER A 155 -12.62 12.95 -11.09
CA SER A 155 -12.98 12.79 -12.50
C SER A 155 -12.10 11.76 -13.23
N SER A 156 -10.91 11.46 -12.74
CA SER A 156 -9.99 10.49 -13.35
C SER A 156 -10.17 9.06 -12.85
N LEU A 157 -10.74 8.88 -11.65
CA LEU A 157 -10.97 7.55 -11.09
C LEU A 157 -11.97 6.74 -11.94
N PRO A 158 -11.70 5.44 -12.18
CA PRO A 158 -12.59 4.57 -12.93
C PRO A 158 -13.90 4.35 -12.17
N GLU A 159 -15.00 4.36 -12.91
CA GLU A 159 -16.31 3.97 -12.40
C GLU A 159 -16.48 2.46 -12.49
N TRP A 160 -17.11 1.86 -11.48
CA TRP A 160 -17.56 0.47 -11.57
C TRP A 160 -18.93 0.40 -12.25
N GLU A 161 -19.17 -0.70 -12.95
CA GLU A 161 -20.44 -1.01 -13.58
C GLU A 161 -21.10 -2.20 -12.89
N GLU A 162 -22.43 -2.21 -12.87
CA GLU A 162 -23.20 -3.34 -12.36
C GLU A 162 -23.17 -4.46 -13.41
N HIS A 163 -22.76 -5.65 -13.00
CA HIS A 163 -22.70 -6.82 -13.87
C HIS A 163 -23.73 -7.84 -13.42
N ALA A 164 -24.14 -8.72 -14.34
CA ALA A 164 -25.01 -9.84 -13.99
C ALA A 164 -24.32 -10.71 -12.92
N PRO A 165 -25.04 -11.15 -11.87
CA PRO A 165 -24.45 -11.96 -10.83
C PRO A 165 -23.90 -13.27 -11.41
N ARG A 166 -22.77 -13.71 -10.84
CA ARG A 166 -22.13 -14.97 -11.19
C ARG A 166 -23.15 -16.12 -11.07
N PRO A 167 -23.23 -17.05 -12.05
CA PRO A 167 -24.11 -18.20 -11.95
C PRO A 167 -23.74 -19.07 -10.75
N ALA A 168 -24.70 -19.87 -10.28
CA ALA A 168 -24.45 -20.81 -9.21
C ALA A 168 -23.28 -21.76 -9.58
N PRO A 169 -22.35 -22.04 -8.65
CA PRO A 169 -21.24 -22.95 -8.92
C PRO A 169 -21.74 -24.34 -9.32
N ARG A 170 -21.08 -24.95 -10.30
CA ARG A 170 -21.35 -26.31 -10.73
C ARG A 170 -20.90 -27.30 -9.65
N THR A 171 -21.64 -28.40 -9.53
CA THR A 171 -21.23 -29.54 -8.70
C THR A 171 -20.08 -30.26 -9.38
N VAL A 172 -18.88 -30.19 -8.79
CA VAL A 172 -17.66 -30.84 -9.29
C VAL A 172 -16.94 -31.55 -8.14
N THR A 173 -16.13 -32.54 -8.50
CA THR A 173 -15.21 -33.22 -7.58
C THR A 173 -13.78 -32.86 -7.97
N ILE A 174 -12.94 -32.60 -6.97
CA ILE A 174 -11.50 -32.39 -7.16
C ILE A 174 -10.79 -33.65 -6.68
N GLU A 175 -10.22 -34.41 -7.61
CA GLU A 175 -9.45 -35.60 -7.27
C GLU A 175 -8.16 -35.19 -6.54
N PRO A 176 -7.72 -35.92 -5.51
CA PRO A 176 -6.45 -35.64 -4.82
C PRO A 176 -5.26 -35.54 -5.78
N GLY A 177 -5.22 -36.40 -6.81
CA GLY A 177 -4.18 -36.37 -7.84
C GLY A 177 -4.14 -35.05 -8.64
N ASP A 178 -5.30 -34.47 -8.95
CA ASP A 178 -5.36 -33.16 -9.64
C ASP A 178 -4.82 -32.04 -8.74
N ALA A 179 -5.19 -32.07 -7.45
CA ALA A 179 -4.71 -31.09 -6.48
C ALA A 179 -3.20 -31.19 -6.25
N GLU A 180 -2.65 -32.41 -6.22
CA GLU A 180 -1.22 -32.64 -6.15
C GLU A 180 -0.51 -32.15 -7.41
N ALA A 181 -1.04 -32.43 -8.60
CA ALA A 181 -0.48 -31.94 -9.86
C ALA A 181 -0.48 -30.40 -9.91
N ARG A 182 -1.59 -29.75 -9.54
CA ARG A 182 -1.65 -28.29 -9.43
C ARG A 182 -0.67 -27.75 -8.40
N LEU A 183 -0.44 -28.46 -7.30
CA LEU A 183 0.57 -28.06 -6.31
C LEU A 183 1.98 -28.08 -6.93
N VAL A 184 2.33 -29.11 -7.71
CA VAL A 184 3.62 -29.19 -8.42
C VAL A 184 3.81 -27.99 -9.36
N ASP A 185 2.78 -27.62 -10.11
CA ASP A 185 2.82 -26.44 -11.00
C ASP A 185 3.10 -25.15 -10.20
N LEU A 186 2.44 -24.98 -9.04
CA LEU A 186 2.60 -23.80 -8.19
C LEU A 186 3.96 -23.72 -7.49
N THR A 187 4.53 -24.86 -7.10
CA THR A 187 5.86 -24.91 -6.49
C THR A 187 6.96 -24.77 -7.52
N GLY A 188 6.72 -25.20 -8.76
CA GLY A 188 7.69 -25.29 -9.83
C GLY A 188 8.36 -26.67 -9.89
N HIS A 189 8.72 -27.10 -11.09
CA HIS A 189 9.19 -28.46 -11.41
C HIS A 189 10.55 -28.85 -10.78
N GLY A 190 11.28 -27.90 -10.18
CA GLY A 190 12.54 -28.13 -9.48
C GLY A 190 12.47 -27.90 -7.96
N ALA A 191 11.27 -27.75 -7.41
CA ALA A 191 11.10 -27.57 -5.97
C ALA A 191 11.36 -28.89 -5.21
N GLU A 192 11.88 -28.76 -4.00
CA GLU A 192 11.99 -29.86 -3.05
C GLU A 192 10.62 -30.52 -2.83
N GLU A 193 10.54 -31.85 -3.00
CA GLU A 193 9.32 -32.59 -2.67
C GLU A 193 9.07 -32.57 -1.17
N ARG A 194 7.86 -32.12 -0.80
CA ARG A 194 7.42 -32.06 0.60
C ARG A 194 6.22 -32.99 0.78
N PRO A 195 6.42 -34.25 1.23
CA PRO A 195 5.34 -35.21 1.37
C PRO A 195 4.18 -34.70 2.23
N GLY A 196 4.48 -33.98 3.32
CA GLY A 196 3.46 -33.37 4.18
C GLY A 196 2.62 -32.29 3.48
N GLN A 197 3.21 -31.53 2.54
CA GLN A 197 2.50 -30.52 1.76
C GLN A 197 1.55 -31.17 0.75
N ARG A 198 2.03 -32.22 0.05
CA ARG A 198 1.23 -32.99 -0.90
C ARG A 198 0.05 -33.68 -0.21
N ALA A 199 0.32 -34.38 0.90
CA ALA A 199 -0.73 -35.01 1.70
C ALA A 199 -1.76 -34.00 2.20
N TYR A 200 -1.31 -32.81 2.64
CA TYR A 200 -2.20 -31.72 3.04
C TYR A 200 -3.08 -31.21 1.88
N ALA A 201 -2.52 -31.02 0.68
CA ALA A 201 -3.27 -30.60 -0.49
C ALA A 201 -4.31 -31.64 -0.93
N GLY A 202 -3.91 -32.92 -0.94
CA GLY A 202 -4.82 -34.03 -1.22
C GLY A 202 -5.96 -34.12 -0.20
N ALA A 203 -5.66 -34.03 1.10
CA ALA A 203 -6.67 -34.06 2.17
C ALA A 203 -7.64 -32.86 2.08
N ALA A 204 -7.16 -31.67 1.70
CA ALA A 204 -7.99 -30.48 1.57
C ALA A 204 -9.04 -30.58 0.45
N THR A 205 -8.89 -31.50 -0.52
CA THR A 205 -9.91 -31.73 -1.57
C THR A 205 -11.26 -32.17 -1.00
N ALA A 206 -11.28 -32.87 0.13
CA ALA A 206 -12.52 -33.33 0.76
C ALA A 206 -13.45 -32.18 1.16
N ALA A 207 -12.92 -30.99 1.46
CA ALA A 207 -13.72 -29.80 1.74
C ALA A 207 -14.51 -29.30 0.51
N PHE A 208 -14.05 -29.65 -0.70
CA PHE A 208 -14.63 -29.25 -1.98
C PHE A 208 -15.53 -30.32 -2.61
N ALA A 209 -15.69 -31.48 -1.96
CA ALA A 209 -16.58 -32.52 -2.45
C ALA A 209 -18.03 -32.01 -2.56
N PRO A 210 -18.86 -32.60 -3.45
CA PRO A 210 -20.30 -32.36 -3.44
C PRO A 210 -20.90 -32.60 -2.06
N ARG A 211 -21.87 -31.77 -1.65
CA ARG A 211 -22.58 -31.95 -0.38
C ARG A 211 -23.58 -33.10 -0.52
N ALA A 212 -23.56 -34.04 0.43
CA ALA A 212 -24.52 -35.15 0.47
C ALA A 212 -25.93 -34.68 0.88
N MET A 213 -26.01 -33.70 1.77
CA MET A 213 -27.26 -33.13 2.28
C MET A 213 -27.23 -31.61 2.26
N ARG A 214 -28.41 -31.01 2.10
CA ARG A 214 -28.60 -29.56 2.24
C ARG A 214 -28.14 -29.13 3.64
N ASP A 215 -27.50 -27.96 3.72
CA ASP A 215 -27.03 -27.35 4.97
C ASP A 215 -25.99 -28.17 5.77
N THR A 216 -25.43 -29.23 5.18
CA THR A 216 -24.32 -30.01 5.75
C THR A 216 -23.03 -29.70 5.01
N PRO A 217 -22.13 -28.87 5.57
CA PRO A 217 -20.86 -28.55 4.93
C PRO A 217 -19.89 -29.73 5.01
N ASN A 218 -19.05 -29.87 3.99
CA ASN A 218 -17.87 -30.71 4.10
C ASN A 218 -16.80 -29.95 4.88
N LEU A 219 -16.31 -30.53 5.97
CA LEU A 219 -15.32 -29.91 6.85
C LEU A 219 -14.05 -30.76 6.90
N VAL A 220 -12.91 -30.11 6.70
CA VAL A 220 -11.58 -30.69 6.89
C VAL A 220 -10.89 -29.93 8.01
N LEU A 221 -10.50 -30.64 9.06
CA LEU A 221 -9.63 -30.13 10.11
C LEU A 221 -8.25 -30.74 9.88
N ALA A 222 -7.29 -29.91 9.49
CA ALA A 222 -5.94 -30.36 9.18
C ALA A 222 -4.92 -29.55 10.00
N GLU A 223 -4.18 -30.24 10.86
CA GLU A 223 -3.01 -29.69 11.52
C GLU A 223 -1.81 -29.78 10.58
N ALA A 224 -1.13 -28.66 10.38
CA ALA A 224 -0.01 -28.58 9.47
C ALA A 224 1.11 -27.74 10.09
N GLY A 225 2.30 -28.33 10.14
CA GLY A 225 3.50 -27.73 10.73
C GLY A 225 3.87 -26.39 10.11
N THR A 226 4.70 -25.62 10.81
CA THR A 226 5.29 -24.39 10.25
C THR A 226 6.23 -24.75 9.10
N GLY A 227 6.32 -23.88 8.09
CA GLY A 227 7.26 -24.06 6.98
C GLY A 227 6.87 -25.10 5.91
N ILE A 228 5.87 -25.94 6.12
CA ILE A 228 5.51 -27.01 5.17
C ILE A 228 4.91 -26.51 3.83
N GLY A 229 4.67 -25.20 3.68
CA GLY A 229 4.03 -24.65 2.47
C GLY A 229 2.50 -24.72 2.46
N LYS A 230 1.88 -24.57 3.64
CA LYS A 230 0.41 -24.60 3.85
C LYS A 230 -0.38 -23.77 2.85
N THR A 231 0.13 -22.57 2.54
CA THR A 231 -0.52 -21.63 1.63
C THR A 231 -0.78 -22.24 0.26
N LEU A 232 0.26 -22.78 -0.38
CA LEU A 232 0.10 -23.43 -1.69
C LEU A 232 -0.70 -24.73 -1.57
N GLY A 233 -0.58 -25.42 -0.43
CA GLY A 233 -1.32 -26.65 -0.16
C GLY A 233 -2.84 -26.48 -0.20
N TYR A 234 -3.40 -25.42 0.38
CA TYR A 234 -4.85 -25.14 0.25
C TYR A 234 -5.21 -24.38 -1.03
N LEU A 235 -4.29 -23.58 -1.59
CA LEU A 235 -4.55 -22.84 -2.84
C LEU A 235 -4.67 -23.78 -4.04
N ALA A 236 -3.96 -24.91 -4.05
CA ALA A 236 -4.03 -25.88 -5.14
C ALA A 236 -5.46 -26.42 -5.36
N PRO A 237 -6.11 -27.10 -4.40
CA PRO A 237 -7.49 -27.56 -4.57
C PRO A 237 -8.50 -26.41 -4.67
N ALA A 238 -8.28 -25.30 -3.97
CA ALA A 238 -9.18 -24.13 -4.04
C ALA A 238 -9.25 -23.51 -5.44
N SER A 239 -8.09 -23.33 -6.08
CA SER A 239 -8.03 -22.75 -7.44
C SER A 239 -8.63 -23.68 -8.49
N LEU A 240 -8.37 -25.00 -8.38
CA LEU A 240 -9.00 -25.99 -9.25
C LEU A 240 -10.52 -26.01 -9.10
N TRP A 241 -11.02 -25.95 -7.87
CA TRP A 241 -12.46 -25.88 -7.63
C TRP A 241 -13.07 -24.61 -8.21
N ALA A 242 -12.44 -23.45 -7.99
CA ALA A 242 -12.94 -22.19 -8.54
C ALA A 242 -13.02 -22.22 -10.07
N GLU A 243 -12.01 -22.78 -10.73
CA GLU A 243 -11.93 -22.97 -12.18
C GLU A 243 -13.00 -23.93 -12.72
N LYS A 244 -13.10 -25.14 -12.15
CA LYS A 244 -14.01 -26.19 -12.64
C LYS A 244 -15.48 -25.90 -12.29
N ALA A 245 -15.73 -25.45 -11.06
CA ALA A 245 -17.07 -25.15 -10.57
C ALA A 245 -17.59 -23.82 -11.13
N GLY A 246 -16.70 -22.90 -11.50
CA GLY A 246 -17.09 -21.52 -11.81
C GLY A 246 -17.64 -20.82 -10.56
N GLY A 247 -17.10 -21.10 -9.38
CA GLY A 247 -17.44 -20.44 -8.11
C GLY A 247 -16.27 -19.67 -7.50
N ALA A 248 -16.55 -18.90 -6.44
CA ALA A 248 -15.54 -18.16 -5.69
C ALA A 248 -15.14 -18.89 -4.40
N VAL A 249 -13.84 -18.97 -4.10
CA VAL A 249 -13.34 -19.51 -2.83
C VAL A 249 -12.86 -18.37 -1.95
N TRP A 250 -13.42 -18.29 -0.73
CA TRP A 250 -13.03 -17.31 0.27
C TRP A 250 -11.97 -17.89 1.20
N ILE A 251 -10.82 -17.22 1.27
CA ILE A 251 -9.70 -17.59 2.13
C ILE A 251 -9.61 -16.58 3.26
N SER A 252 -9.98 -17.03 4.45
CA SER A 252 -9.96 -16.21 5.66
C SER A 252 -8.61 -16.30 6.37
N THR A 253 -8.03 -15.17 6.75
CA THR A 253 -6.79 -15.14 7.54
C THR A 253 -6.79 -14.04 8.61
N TYR A 254 -5.90 -14.16 9.60
CA TYR A 254 -5.97 -13.35 10.81
C TYR A 254 -5.50 -11.90 10.62
N THR A 255 -4.29 -11.71 10.05
CA THR A 255 -3.66 -10.38 10.01
C THR A 255 -3.60 -9.82 8.59
N LYS A 256 -3.54 -8.48 8.47
CA LYS A 256 -3.35 -7.79 7.19
C LYS A 256 -2.01 -8.16 6.53
N THR A 257 -0.98 -8.42 7.33
CA THR A 257 0.31 -8.92 6.85
C THR A 257 0.16 -10.30 6.19
N LEU A 258 -0.59 -11.21 6.80
CA LEU A 258 -0.88 -12.52 6.24
C LEU A 258 -1.73 -12.42 4.96
N GLN A 259 -2.72 -11.53 4.92
CA GLN A 259 -3.49 -11.26 3.68
C GLN A 259 -2.59 -10.82 2.54
N ARG A 260 -1.66 -9.88 2.81
CA ARG A 260 -0.69 -9.40 1.82
C ARG A 260 0.25 -10.50 1.35
N GLN A 261 0.79 -11.30 2.28
CA GLN A 261 1.64 -12.44 1.93
C GLN A 261 0.88 -13.43 1.04
N LEU A 262 -0.37 -13.75 1.41
CA LEU A 262 -1.22 -14.62 0.60
C LEU A 262 -1.48 -14.03 -0.80
N GLY A 263 -1.77 -12.74 -0.91
CA GLY A 263 -1.96 -12.06 -2.20
C GLY A 263 -0.70 -12.00 -3.06
N GLN A 264 0.50 -12.10 -2.46
CA GLN A 264 1.75 -12.25 -3.22
C GLN A 264 1.93 -13.69 -3.72
N GLU A 265 1.59 -14.69 -2.90
CA GLU A 265 1.68 -16.10 -3.30
C GLU A 265 0.72 -16.43 -4.46
N THR A 266 -0.39 -15.71 -4.61
CA THR A 266 -1.30 -15.89 -5.77
C THR A 266 -0.68 -15.45 -7.10
N ALA A 267 0.48 -14.78 -7.10
CA ALA A 267 1.26 -14.59 -8.33
C ALA A 267 1.73 -15.91 -8.95
N ARG A 268 1.84 -16.99 -8.15
CA ARG A 268 2.11 -18.34 -8.68
C ARG A 268 0.89 -18.94 -9.39
N LEU A 269 -0.32 -18.58 -8.95
CA LEU A 269 -1.58 -19.00 -9.59
C LEU A 269 -1.83 -18.23 -10.89
N TYR A 270 -1.63 -16.92 -10.84
CA TYR A 270 -1.84 -16.02 -11.97
C TYR A 270 -0.59 -15.12 -12.12
N PRO A 271 0.40 -15.54 -12.95
CA PRO A 271 1.63 -14.79 -13.15
C PRO A 271 1.36 -13.40 -13.75
N ASP A 272 0.45 -13.34 -14.73
CA ASP A 272 -0.01 -12.09 -15.33
C ASP A 272 -0.76 -11.22 -14.30
N ALA A 273 -0.31 -9.98 -14.14
CA ALA A 273 -0.84 -9.08 -13.13
C ALA A 273 -2.28 -8.62 -13.42
N ALA A 274 -2.66 -8.48 -14.70
CA ALA A 274 -4.01 -8.08 -15.08
C ALA A 274 -5.01 -9.21 -14.81
N ILE A 275 -4.65 -10.44 -15.18
CA ILE A 275 -5.44 -11.64 -14.86
C ILE A 275 -5.56 -11.80 -13.35
N ARG A 276 -4.44 -11.67 -12.61
CA ARG A 276 -4.45 -11.79 -11.15
C ARG A 276 -5.37 -10.76 -10.50
N LYS A 277 -5.36 -9.51 -10.95
CA LYS A 277 -6.23 -8.45 -10.45
C LYS A 277 -7.72 -8.75 -10.67
N ALA A 278 -8.06 -9.41 -11.78
CA ALA A 278 -9.44 -9.83 -12.08
C ALA A 278 -9.87 -11.07 -11.29
N LYS A 279 -8.95 -12.03 -11.06
CA LYS A 279 -9.27 -13.34 -10.47
C LYS A 279 -9.07 -13.40 -8.96
N VAL A 280 -8.26 -12.52 -8.39
CA VAL A 280 -7.93 -12.52 -6.96
C VAL A 280 -8.18 -11.14 -6.37
N VAL A 281 -9.04 -11.08 -5.36
CA VAL A 281 -9.40 -9.82 -4.69
C VAL A 281 -9.14 -9.92 -3.20
N THR A 282 -8.49 -8.90 -2.64
CA THR A 282 -8.35 -8.76 -1.18
C THR A 282 -9.44 -7.84 -0.65
N ARG A 283 -10.17 -8.32 0.37
CA ARG A 283 -11.32 -7.67 0.98
C ARG A 283 -11.04 -7.37 2.44
N LYS A 284 -11.20 -6.10 2.81
CA LYS A 284 -11.04 -5.60 4.19
C LYS A 284 -12.31 -4.90 4.66
N GLY A 285 -12.36 -4.56 5.96
CA GLY A 285 -13.39 -3.67 6.49
C GLY A 285 -13.30 -2.27 5.87
N ARG A 286 -14.41 -1.54 5.83
CA ARG A 286 -14.54 -0.21 5.20
C ARG A 286 -13.52 0.79 5.77
N GLU A 287 -13.19 0.65 7.05
CA GLU A 287 -12.24 1.48 7.79
C GLU A 287 -10.78 1.39 7.31
N ASN A 288 -10.50 0.44 6.40
CA ASN A 288 -9.20 0.20 5.80
C ASN A 288 -9.03 0.83 4.42
N TYR A 289 -10.12 1.28 3.80
CA TYR A 289 -10.09 1.91 2.50
C TYR A 289 -10.29 3.42 2.63
N LEU A 290 -9.74 4.15 1.66
CA LEU A 290 -9.96 5.58 1.53
C LEU A 290 -11.44 5.88 1.22
N CYS A 291 -12.05 6.73 2.04
CA CYS A 291 -13.35 7.31 1.77
C CYS A 291 -13.17 8.55 0.89
N LEU A 292 -13.61 8.48 -0.37
CA LEU A 292 -13.51 9.60 -1.31
C LEU A 292 -14.28 10.85 -0.84
N LEU A 293 -15.40 10.66 -0.13
CA LEU A 293 -16.16 11.78 0.44
C LEU A 293 -15.37 12.49 1.55
N ASN A 294 -14.78 11.73 2.49
CA ASN A 294 -13.95 12.33 3.56
C ASN A 294 -12.69 12.99 2.98
N LEU A 295 -12.13 12.43 1.90
CA LEU A 295 -11.00 13.05 1.20
C LEU A 295 -11.42 14.37 0.54
N GLU A 296 -12.57 14.42 -0.13
CA GLU A 296 -13.07 15.65 -0.74
C GLU A 296 -13.28 16.76 0.31
N ASP A 297 -13.94 16.44 1.43
CA ASP A 297 -14.12 17.36 2.56
C ASP A 297 -12.77 17.88 3.09
N ALA A 298 -11.80 16.98 3.27
CA ALA A 298 -10.45 17.35 3.71
C ALA A 298 -9.75 18.30 2.72
N LEU A 299 -9.90 18.08 1.41
CA LEU A 299 -9.34 18.92 0.35
C LEU A 299 -10.06 20.27 0.21
N GLN A 300 -11.33 20.36 0.62
CA GLN A 300 -12.16 21.57 0.58
C GLN A 300 -12.08 22.43 1.85
N GLY A 301 -11.18 22.09 2.78
CA GLY A 301 -10.90 22.90 3.98
C GLY A 301 -11.42 22.31 5.28
N GLY A 302 -12.00 21.10 5.27
CA GLY A 302 -12.31 20.36 6.49
C GLY A 302 -11.06 20.05 7.33
N PHE A 303 -9.88 20.02 6.69
CA PHE A 303 -8.58 19.80 7.35
C PHE A 303 -7.69 21.06 7.27
N ALA A 304 -6.80 21.22 8.26
CA ALA A 304 -5.84 22.32 8.33
C ALA A 304 -4.42 21.84 8.64
N GLY A 305 -3.43 22.67 8.29
CA GLY A 305 -2.01 22.44 8.58
C GLY A 305 -1.49 21.10 8.05
N ARG A 306 -0.76 20.36 8.90
CA ARG A 306 -0.18 19.04 8.56
C ARG A 306 -1.23 18.03 8.11
N ALA A 307 -2.46 18.06 8.65
CA ALA A 307 -3.51 17.14 8.23
C ALA A 307 -3.95 17.41 6.78
N ALA A 308 -4.05 18.69 6.38
CA ALA A 308 -4.35 19.06 5.01
C ALA A 308 -3.23 18.66 4.04
N ILE A 309 -1.95 18.79 4.45
CA ILE A 309 -0.81 18.30 3.66
C ILE A 309 -0.93 16.80 3.42
N LEU A 310 -1.23 16.01 4.48
CA LEU A 310 -1.49 14.58 4.35
C LEU A 310 -2.63 14.30 3.36
N ALA A 311 -3.74 15.03 3.44
CA ALA A 311 -4.86 14.85 2.52
C ALA A 311 -4.45 15.04 1.05
N HIS A 312 -3.60 16.04 0.74
CA HIS A 312 -3.09 16.22 -0.62
C HIS A 312 -2.11 15.13 -1.07
N LEU A 313 -1.25 14.62 -0.17
CA LEU A 313 -0.38 13.48 -0.47
C LEU A 313 -1.20 12.20 -0.69
N VAL A 314 -2.26 11.99 0.10
CA VAL A 314 -3.21 10.89 -0.06
C VAL A 314 -4.02 11.05 -1.34
N ALA A 315 -4.42 12.26 -1.73
CA ALA A 315 -5.09 12.52 -3.00
C ALA A 315 -4.20 12.17 -4.20
N ARG A 316 -2.91 12.53 -4.14
CA ARG A 316 -1.93 12.07 -5.14
C ARG A 316 -1.82 10.55 -5.15
N TRP A 317 -1.68 9.91 -3.99
CA TRP A 317 -1.67 8.45 -3.90
C TRP A 317 -2.94 7.81 -4.49
N ALA A 318 -4.12 8.33 -4.19
CA ALA A 318 -5.40 7.79 -4.62
C ALA A 318 -5.54 7.78 -6.15
N ALA A 319 -4.93 8.74 -6.86
CA ALA A 319 -4.94 8.80 -8.32
C ALA A 319 -4.20 7.61 -8.97
N TYR A 320 -3.22 7.03 -8.26
CA TYR A 320 -2.38 5.94 -8.74
C TYR A 320 -2.61 4.62 -7.99
N SER A 321 -3.41 4.63 -6.93
CA SER A 321 -3.67 3.45 -6.11
C SER A 321 -4.47 2.40 -6.87
N ALA A 322 -4.09 1.14 -6.72
CA ALA A 322 -4.76 0.01 -7.33
C ALA A 322 -6.20 -0.16 -6.81
N ASP A 323 -6.40 0.02 -5.50
CA ASP A 323 -7.63 -0.33 -4.81
C ASP A 323 -7.99 0.58 -3.62
N GLY A 324 -7.22 1.64 -3.36
CA GLY A 324 -7.49 2.59 -2.28
C GLY A 324 -7.34 2.00 -0.88
N ASP A 325 -6.58 0.91 -0.73
CA ASP A 325 -6.27 0.28 0.55
C ASP A 325 -5.25 1.10 1.35
N MET A 326 -5.74 1.81 2.36
CA MET A 326 -4.93 2.64 3.25
C MET A 326 -4.13 1.84 4.28
N VAL A 327 -4.39 0.53 4.42
CA VAL A 327 -3.77 -0.29 5.48
C VAL A 327 -3.22 -1.60 4.95
N GLY A 328 -1.98 -1.55 4.48
CA GLY A 328 -1.23 -2.72 4.00
C GLY A 328 -1.35 -2.95 2.49
N GLY A 329 -1.94 -2.00 1.77
CA GLY A 329 -1.92 -1.92 0.31
C GLY A 329 -0.70 -1.14 -0.21
N ASP A 330 -0.92 -0.35 -1.26
CA ASP A 330 0.11 0.47 -1.92
C ASP A 330 0.33 1.85 -1.27
N LEU A 331 -0.47 2.24 -0.26
CA LEU A 331 -0.14 3.37 0.61
C LEU A 331 1.07 2.98 1.48
N PRO A 332 2.20 3.71 1.42
CA PRO A 332 3.34 3.38 2.26
C PRO A 332 2.97 3.48 3.74
N GLY A 333 3.14 2.39 4.50
CA GLY A 333 2.72 2.34 5.90
C GLY A 333 3.40 3.37 6.81
N TRP A 334 4.55 3.91 6.40
CA TRP A 334 5.23 5.00 7.10
C TRP A 334 4.61 6.38 6.84
N LEU A 335 3.86 6.58 5.75
CA LEU A 335 3.35 7.90 5.37
C LEU A 335 2.42 8.47 6.45
N PRO A 336 1.39 7.75 6.92
CA PRO A 336 0.59 8.24 8.04
C PRO A 336 1.39 8.53 9.32
N THR A 337 2.50 7.81 9.55
CA THR A 337 3.31 8.00 10.76
C THR A 337 4.11 9.31 10.76
N LEU A 338 4.31 9.93 9.59
CA LEU A 338 4.89 11.27 9.45
C LEU A 338 3.96 12.37 9.98
N PHE A 339 2.68 12.04 10.13
CA PHE A 339 1.63 12.96 10.54
C PHE A 339 1.06 12.43 11.87
N ARG A 340 1.72 12.74 12.99
CA ARG A 340 1.42 12.21 14.35
C ARG A 340 -0.04 12.35 14.84
N ARG A 341 -0.89 13.13 14.15
CA ARG A 341 -2.32 13.30 14.47
C ARG A 341 -3.16 12.41 13.57
N ASN A 342 -4.29 11.95 14.07
CA ASN A 342 -5.26 11.00 13.47
C ASN A 342 -5.85 11.37 12.08
N GLY A 343 -5.22 12.25 11.29
CA GLY A 343 -5.67 12.68 9.97
C GLY A 343 -5.91 11.52 9.01
N SER A 344 -5.04 10.49 8.99
CA SER A 344 -5.26 9.30 8.13
C SER A 344 -6.52 8.52 8.51
N THR A 345 -6.87 8.49 9.81
CA THR A 345 -8.07 7.78 10.28
C THR A 345 -9.36 8.53 9.98
N ALA A 346 -9.29 9.85 9.83
CA ALA A 346 -10.41 10.68 9.42
C ALA A 346 -10.69 10.57 7.91
N LEU A 347 -9.76 10.03 7.13
CA LEU A 347 -9.93 9.77 5.70
C LEU A 347 -10.58 8.40 5.40
N THR A 348 -10.91 7.60 6.42
CA THR A 348 -11.60 6.31 6.25
C THR A 348 -12.95 6.29 6.95
N ASP A 349 -13.84 5.39 6.51
CA ASP A 349 -15.17 5.19 7.09
C ASP A 349 -15.08 4.38 8.38
N ARG A 350 -15.18 5.04 9.54
CA ARG A 350 -15.00 4.41 10.87
C ARG A 350 -16.17 4.58 11.80
N ARG A 351 -16.99 5.61 11.61
CA ARG A 351 -18.11 5.97 12.48
C ARG A 351 -19.42 5.44 11.92
N GLY A 352 -19.39 4.74 10.79
CA GLY A 352 -20.59 4.31 10.07
C GLY A 352 -21.26 5.48 9.35
N GLU A 353 -20.47 6.49 8.98
CA GLU A 353 -20.95 7.70 8.31
C GLU A 353 -21.28 7.47 6.82
N CYS A 354 -20.96 6.29 6.27
CA CYS A 354 -21.22 5.99 4.88
C CYS A 354 -22.71 5.98 4.52
N VAL A 355 -23.07 6.85 3.56
CA VAL A 355 -24.42 6.98 2.99
C VAL A 355 -24.68 6.08 1.76
N TYR A 356 -23.74 5.16 1.45
CA TYR A 356 -23.84 4.18 0.37
C TYR A 356 -24.21 4.80 -0.98
N ALA A 357 -25.33 4.40 -1.56
CA ALA A 357 -25.82 4.86 -2.87
C ALA A 357 -26.12 6.37 -2.91
N GLY A 358 -26.32 7.01 -1.75
CA GLY A 358 -26.47 8.47 -1.65
C GLY A 358 -25.16 9.25 -1.77
N CYS A 359 -24.00 8.57 -1.82
CA CYS A 359 -22.70 9.22 -1.93
C CYS A 359 -22.43 9.67 -3.37
N PRO A 360 -22.01 10.93 -3.62
CA PRO A 360 -21.70 11.39 -4.98
C PRO A 360 -20.53 10.60 -5.62
N HIS A 361 -19.67 9.99 -4.79
CA HIS A 361 -18.55 9.17 -5.24
C HIS A 361 -18.87 7.68 -5.32
N TYR A 362 -20.13 7.26 -5.16
CA TYR A 362 -20.51 5.84 -5.03
C TYR A 362 -19.95 4.96 -6.16
N ARG A 363 -20.06 5.42 -7.41
CA ARG A 363 -19.56 4.71 -8.60
C ARG A 363 -18.03 4.64 -8.71
N LYS A 364 -17.31 5.52 -8.00
CA LYS A 364 -15.83 5.57 -7.97
C LYS A 364 -15.24 5.01 -6.68
N CYS A 365 -16.11 4.67 -5.73
CA CYS A 365 -15.73 4.31 -4.38
C CYS A 365 -14.88 3.03 -4.37
N PHE A 366 -13.68 3.14 -3.82
CA PHE A 366 -12.74 2.02 -3.67
C PHE A 366 -13.36 0.82 -2.93
N ILE A 367 -14.15 1.09 -1.89
CA ILE A 367 -14.84 0.06 -1.10
C ILE A 367 -15.84 -0.71 -1.96
N GLU A 368 -16.67 0.02 -2.71
CA GLU A 368 -17.71 -0.59 -3.54
C GLU A 368 -17.09 -1.30 -4.75
N ARG A 369 -16.03 -0.74 -5.34
CA ARG A 369 -15.26 -1.39 -6.42
C ARG A 369 -14.63 -2.71 -5.96
N ALA A 370 -13.97 -2.72 -4.80
CA ALA A 370 -13.46 -3.95 -4.20
C ALA A 370 -14.60 -4.93 -3.90
N ALA A 371 -15.79 -4.41 -3.58
CA ALA A 371 -16.95 -5.24 -3.34
C ALA A 371 -17.48 -5.97 -4.57
N ARG A 372 -17.65 -5.26 -5.68
CA ARG A 372 -18.09 -5.85 -6.95
C ARG A 372 -17.02 -6.80 -7.48
N ALA A 373 -15.76 -6.37 -7.47
CA ALA A 373 -14.65 -7.20 -7.94
C ALA A 373 -14.59 -8.56 -7.22
N SER A 374 -14.92 -8.63 -5.93
CA SER A 374 -14.94 -9.91 -5.21
C SER A 374 -16.08 -10.85 -5.62
N SER A 375 -17.17 -10.33 -6.16
CA SER A 375 -18.29 -11.16 -6.66
C SER A 375 -17.89 -11.92 -7.93
N ASP A 376 -16.99 -11.34 -8.72
CA ASP A 376 -16.50 -11.92 -9.97
C ASP A 376 -15.16 -12.67 -9.81
N ALA A 377 -14.48 -12.49 -8.66
CA ALA A 377 -13.21 -13.14 -8.37
C ALA A 377 -13.35 -14.66 -8.19
N ASP A 378 -12.30 -15.39 -8.56
CA ASP A 378 -12.20 -16.83 -8.28
C ASP A 378 -11.69 -17.07 -6.84
N ILE A 379 -10.80 -16.21 -6.35
CA ILE A 379 -10.27 -16.25 -4.98
C ILE A 379 -10.49 -14.91 -4.27
N VAL A 380 -11.11 -14.94 -3.10
CA VAL A 380 -11.29 -13.76 -2.24
C VAL A 380 -10.49 -13.94 -0.96
N ILE A 381 -9.52 -13.07 -0.71
CA ILE A 381 -8.72 -13.05 0.50
C ILE A 381 -9.36 -12.07 1.48
N ALA A 382 -9.76 -12.53 2.68
CA ALA A 382 -10.44 -11.70 3.65
C ALA A 382 -9.97 -11.95 5.08
N ASN A 383 -10.31 -11.05 6.00
CA ASN A 383 -10.14 -11.31 7.43
C ASN A 383 -11.32 -12.10 8.02
N HIS A 384 -11.10 -12.74 9.17
CA HIS A 384 -12.15 -13.53 9.84
C HIS A 384 -13.42 -12.72 10.12
N ALA A 385 -13.30 -11.47 10.60
CA ALA A 385 -14.45 -10.63 10.90
C ALA A 385 -15.35 -10.41 9.68
N LEU A 386 -14.76 -10.12 8.52
CA LEU A 386 -15.49 -9.88 7.28
C LEU A 386 -16.16 -11.14 6.75
N VAL A 387 -15.47 -12.29 6.84
CA VAL A 387 -16.05 -13.58 6.43
C VAL A 387 -17.26 -13.93 7.30
N MET A 388 -17.17 -13.71 8.62
CA MET A 388 -18.29 -13.95 9.54
C MET A 388 -19.48 -13.04 9.25
N VAL A 389 -19.25 -11.75 8.97
CA VAL A 389 -20.31 -10.81 8.57
C VAL A 389 -20.95 -11.23 7.24
N ASN A 390 -20.15 -11.71 6.28
CA ASN A 390 -20.67 -12.15 4.99
C ASN A 390 -21.46 -13.45 5.09
N ALA A 391 -21.07 -14.38 5.97
CA ALA A 391 -21.76 -15.65 6.18
C ALA A 391 -23.10 -15.50 6.92
N ALA A 392 -23.30 -14.40 7.64
CA ALA A 392 -24.54 -14.10 8.36
C ALA A 392 -25.61 -13.38 7.51
N ARG A 393 -25.25 -12.94 6.30
CA ARG A 393 -26.17 -12.38 5.30
C ARG A 393 -26.75 -13.49 4.45
#